data_AF-A0A933J1W8-F1
#
_entry.id   AF-A0A933J1W8-F1
#
_cell.length_a   1.000
_cell.length_b   1.000
_cell.length_c   1.000
_cell.angle_alpha   90.00
_cell.angle_beta   90.00
_cell.angle_gamma   90.00
#
_symmetry.space_group_name_H-M   'P 1'
#
loop_
_entity.id
_entity.type
_entity.pdbx_description
1 polymer ?
#
loop_
_entity_poly.entity_id
_entity_poly.type
_entity_poly.pdbx_seq_one_letter_code
_entity_poly.pdbx_strand_id
1 'polypeptide(L)'
;MWAADNHWEPPAEQHGIWDEKTASVAWSEGWSDFFPLLVNGNACFNWDNSTSCPNNADPVNGVNLEWHNRSDGSPPGDAVEGRVAGALYDLLDTTNDGYDNISNPFYQNWNILSGQPHTLDEFWVAWKNLGYEKHGSVQAIYGNGIDYDSPPTINPLPTVTVLKNTRLNQAIDLWTYGSDAESQAWQLYYWISNVSNTNCGINISTPDNRYVSTIPTWNWTGQCIVAVQAGDGIKNNDPGRSFYVHVVEPAARIFLPLIMK
;
A
#
# COMPACT_ATOMS: atom_id res chain seq x y z
N MET A 1 30.55 8.08 -4.63
CA MET A 1 30.08 9.23 -5.45
C MET A 1 30.42 10.56 -4.74
N TRP A 2 30.66 11.68 -5.43
CA TRP A 2 30.93 12.98 -4.78
C TRP A 2 29.66 13.46 -4.07
N ALA A 3 29.61 13.39 -2.74
CA ALA A 3 28.60 14.11 -1.98
C ALA A 3 28.80 15.61 -2.26
N ALA A 4 27.71 16.34 -2.52
CA ALA A 4 27.75 17.77 -2.78
C ALA A 4 27.98 18.59 -1.49
N ASP A 5 28.15 17.94 -0.35
CA ASP A 5 28.75 18.51 0.84
C ASP A 5 30.17 17.95 1.02
N ASN A 6 31.06 18.70 1.65
CA ASN A 6 32.44 18.28 1.88
C ASN A 6 32.56 17.16 2.93
N HIS A 7 31.62 16.22 2.99
CA HIS A 7 31.70 15.03 3.84
C HIS A 7 32.21 13.85 3.02
N TRP A 8 33.49 13.54 3.20
CA TRP A 8 34.10 12.31 2.68
C TRP A 8 33.62 11.15 3.55
N GLU A 9 32.51 10.50 3.18
CA GLU A 9 32.26 9.13 3.64
C GLU A 9 33.43 8.28 3.11
N PRO A 10 34.13 7.51 3.97
CA PRO A 10 35.19 6.64 3.48
C PRO A 10 34.60 5.75 2.39
N PRO A 11 35.29 5.54 1.25
CA PRO A 11 34.85 4.59 0.25
C PRO A 11 34.60 3.29 1.00
N ALA A 12 33.40 2.73 0.88
CA ALA A 12 33.10 1.45 1.49
C ALA A 12 34.12 0.45 0.92
N GLU A 13 35.14 0.13 1.72
CA GLU A 13 36.22 -0.77 1.33
C GLU A 13 35.58 -2.15 1.14
N GLN A 14 35.46 -2.58 -0.12
CA GLN A 14 34.80 -3.83 -0.53
C GLN A 14 33.34 -3.95 -0.05
N HIS A 15 32.42 -3.72 -0.97
CA HIS A 15 31.01 -3.99 -0.78
C HIS A 15 30.41 -4.58 -2.05
N GLY A 16 29.32 -5.32 -1.88
CA GLY A 16 28.52 -5.84 -2.98
C GLY A 16 27.06 -5.39 -2.89
N ILE A 17 26.36 -5.53 -4.00
CA ILE A 17 24.98 -5.07 -4.21
C ILE A 17 23.93 -5.57 -3.21
N TRP A 18 24.25 -6.65 -2.51
CA TRP A 18 23.40 -7.26 -1.49
C TRP A 18 23.98 -7.18 -0.06
N ASP A 19 25.09 -6.47 0.14
CA ASP A 19 25.67 -6.28 1.46
C ASP A 19 24.89 -5.21 2.23
N GLU A 20 24.54 -5.52 3.48
CA GLU A 20 23.98 -4.52 4.39
C GLU A 20 25.09 -3.58 4.90
N LYS A 21 24.88 -2.26 4.74
CA LYS A 21 25.78 -1.18 5.18
C LYS A 21 24.99 -0.18 6.03
N THR A 22 25.30 1.11 5.92
CA THR A 22 24.45 2.18 6.45
C THR A 22 23.45 2.60 5.38
N ALA A 23 22.30 3.13 5.79
CA ALA A 23 21.31 3.70 4.86
C ALA A 23 21.91 4.82 4.00
N SER A 24 22.90 5.57 4.50
CA SER A 24 23.61 6.60 3.73
C SER A 24 24.44 6.03 2.59
N VAL A 25 25.19 4.96 2.86
CA VAL A 25 26.02 4.27 1.86
C VAL A 25 25.13 3.61 0.84
N ALA A 26 24.14 2.82 1.29
CA ALA A 26 23.17 2.14 0.42
C ALA A 26 22.39 3.11 -0.47
N TRP A 27 22.04 4.30 0.04
CA TRP A 27 21.45 5.37 -0.75
C TRP A 27 22.39 5.88 -1.84
N SER A 28 23.63 6.21 -1.47
CA SER A 28 24.61 6.78 -2.41
C SER A 28 25.02 5.81 -3.51
N GLU A 29 25.19 4.53 -3.17
CA GLU A 29 25.58 3.48 -4.12
C GLU A 29 24.36 2.99 -4.91
N GLY A 30 23.22 2.77 -4.25
CA GLY A 30 21.98 2.37 -4.92
C GLY A 30 21.52 3.40 -5.96
N TRP A 31 21.69 4.70 -5.68
CA TRP A 31 21.50 5.76 -6.69
C TRP A 31 22.48 5.66 -7.86
N SER A 32 23.75 5.38 -7.56
CA SER A 32 24.82 5.23 -8.56
C SER A 32 24.59 4.03 -9.47
N ASP A 33 23.97 2.97 -8.96
CA ASP A 33 23.61 1.77 -9.72
C ASP A 33 22.33 1.99 -10.53
N PHE A 34 21.30 2.58 -9.92
CA PHE A 34 20.02 2.86 -10.57
C PHE A 34 20.13 3.82 -11.77
N PHE A 35 20.83 4.95 -11.62
CA PHE A 35 20.71 6.04 -12.58
C PHE A 35 21.23 5.69 -14.00
N PRO A 36 22.39 5.01 -14.16
CA PRO A 36 22.85 4.55 -15.47
C PRO A 36 21.89 3.55 -16.13
N LEU A 37 21.25 2.69 -15.33
CA LEU A 37 20.31 1.67 -15.80
C LEU A 37 19.06 2.32 -16.40
N LEU A 38 18.49 3.30 -15.68
CA LEU A 38 17.37 4.10 -16.16
C LEU A 38 17.71 4.81 -17.48
N VAL A 39 18.86 5.50 -17.54
CA VAL A 39 19.26 6.27 -18.74
C VAL A 39 19.46 5.38 -19.95
N ASN A 40 19.96 4.16 -19.74
CA ASN A 40 20.17 3.18 -20.81
C ASN A 40 18.91 2.38 -21.15
N GLY A 41 17.83 2.50 -20.37
CA GLY A 41 16.61 1.71 -20.54
C GLY A 41 16.85 0.21 -20.34
N ASN A 42 17.73 -0.14 -19.39
CA ASN A 42 18.16 -1.51 -19.14
C ASN A 42 18.26 -1.75 -17.64
N ALA A 43 17.44 -2.65 -17.09
CA ALA A 43 17.41 -2.99 -15.66
C ALA A 43 18.64 -3.77 -15.16
N CYS A 44 19.54 -4.14 -16.08
CA CYS A 44 20.64 -5.06 -15.82
C CYS A 44 21.92 -4.32 -15.46
N PHE A 45 22.31 -4.43 -14.20
CA PHE A 45 23.65 -4.06 -13.77
C PHE A 45 24.64 -5.13 -14.21
N ASN A 46 25.49 -4.84 -15.19
CA ASN A 46 26.49 -5.78 -15.69
C ASN A 46 27.90 -5.35 -15.25
N TRP A 47 28.63 -6.23 -14.56
CA TRP A 47 30.05 -6.05 -14.25
C TRP A 47 30.96 -6.30 -15.46
N ASP A 48 30.38 -6.81 -16.56
CA ASP A 48 31.03 -6.98 -17.85
C ASP A 48 30.32 -6.20 -18.96
N ASN A 49 30.92 -6.14 -20.15
CA ASN A 49 30.33 -5.49 -21.33
C ASN A 49 29.19 -6.31 -21.98
N SER A 50 28.55 -7.24 -21.25
CA SER A 50 27.36 -7.91 -21.78
C SER A 50 26.17 -6.95 -21.81
N THR A 51 25.23 -7.15 -22.74
CA THR A 51 24.23 -6.14 -23.11
C THR A 51 22.79 -6.49 -22.74
N SER A 52 22.53 -7.52 -21.93
CA SER A 52 21.14 -7.90 -21.61
C SER A 52 21.03 -8.95 -20.51
N CYS A 53 20.00 -8.84 -19.66
CA CYS A 53 19.58 -9.94 -18.79
C CYS A 53 18.86 -11.00 -19.62
N PRO A 54 19.26 -12.28 -19.53
CA PRO A 54 18.48 -13.37 -20.08
C PRO A 54 17.27 -13.66 -19.16
N ASN A 55 16.05 -13.53 -19.69
CA ASN A 55 14.81 -14.06 -19.10
C ASN A 55 14.46 -13.59 -17.67
N ASN A 56 14.55 -12.28 -17.39
CA ASN A 56 14.27 -11.71 -16.06
C ASN A 56 15.03 -12.43 -14.95
N ALA A 57 16.28 -12.78 -15.19
CA ALA A 57 17.16 -13.40 -14.21
C ALA A 57 18.50 -12.69 -14.22
N ASP A 58 19.27 -12.90 -13.15
CA ASP A 58 20.62 -12.39 -13.08
C ASP A 58 21.47 -12.89 -14.24
N PRO A 59 22.15 -11.99 -14.97
CA PRO A 59 23.17 -12.40 -15.91
C PRO A 59 24.38 -12.99 -15.16
N VAL A 60 25.18 -13.79 -15.87
CA VAL A 60 26.35 -14.51 -15.30
C VAL A 60 27.30 -13.58 -14.54
N ASN A 61 27.43 -12.33 -14.99
CA ASN A 61 28.27 -11.30 -14.38
C ASN A 61 27.46 -10.02 -14.13
N GLY A 62 26.28 -10.14 -13.54
CA GLY A 62 25.49 -8.97 -13.20
C GLY A 62 24.27 -9.28 -12.35
N VAL A 63 23.43 -8.28 -12.18
CA VAL A 63 22.19 -8.34 -11.40
C VAL A 63 21.06 -7.71 -12.19
N ASN A 64 19.90 -8.35 -12.19
CA ASN A 64 18.69 -7.77 -12.72
C ASN A 64 17.86 -7.13 -11.60
N LEU A 65 17.84 -5.79 -11.51
CA LEU A 65 17.13 -5.12 -10.40
C LEU A 65 15.62 -5.38 -10.43
N GLU A 66 15.04 -5.55 -11.62
CA GLU A 66 13.63 -5.93 -11.85
C GLU A 66 13.29 -7.38 -11.45
N TRP A 67 14.28 -8.20 -11.12
CA TRP A 67 14.02 -9.58 -10.69
C TRP A 67 14.03 -9.74 -9.17
N HIS A 68 14.80 -8.88 -8.51
CA HIS A 68 15.10 -9.02 -7.09
C HIS A 68 14.03 -8.40 -6.21
N ASN A 69 13.03 -9.22 -5.89
CA ASN A 69 11.99 -8.86 -4.94
C ASN A 69 12.33 -9.30 -3.51
N ARG A 70 11.52 -8.89 -2.55
CA ARG A 70 11.63 -9.21 -1.12
C ARG A 70 11.66 -10.71 -0.75
N SER A 71 11.31 -11.60 -1.67
CA SER A 71 11.20 -13.05 -1.45
C SER A 71 12.35 -13.86 -2.08
N ASP A 72 13.36 -13.19 -2.64
CA ASP A 72 14.51 -13.78 -3.32
C ASP A 72 15.59 -14.35 -2.37
N GLY A 73 15.50 -14.08 -1.07
CA GLY A 73 16.47 -14.48 -0.05
C GLY A 73 17.64 -13.52 0.16
N SER A 74 17.71 -12.42 -0.60
CA SER A 74 18.70 -11.35 -0.38
C SER A 74 18.34 -10.52 0.85
N PRO A 75 19.30 -9.88 1.55
CA PRO A 75 19.01 -9.06 2.72
C PRO A 75 17.97 -7.96 2.43
N PRO A 76 16.96 -7.76 3.30
CA PRO A 76 15.96 -6.70 3.14
C PRO A 76 16.45 -5.37 3.74
N GLY A 77 15.71 -4.29 3.48
CA GLY A 77 15.90 -2.99 4.12
C GLY A 77 16.63 -1.94 3.27
N ASP A 78 16.52 -0.69 3.70
CA ASP A 78 17.08 0.50 3.04
C ASP A 78 18.59 0.68 3.29
N ALA A 79 19.20 -0.22 4.04
CA ALA A 79 20.64 -0.33 4.24
C ALA A 79 21.34 -1.23 3.20
N VAL A 80 20.63 -1.70 2.19
CA VAL A 80 21.13 -2.58 1.11
C VAL A 80 21.02 -1.87 -0.23
N GLU A 81 22.14 -1.65 -0.93
CA GLU A 81 22.19 -0.81 -2.13
C GLU A 81 21.31 -1.35 -3.28
N GLY A 82 21.30 -2.66 -3.51
CA GLY A 82 20.46 -3.28 -4.53
C GLY A 82 18.97 -3.12 -4.27
N ARG A 83 18.57 -3.08 -2.99
CA ARG A 83 17.17 -2.84 -2.58
C ARG A 83 16.77 -1.40 -2.84
N VAL A 84 17.67 -0.45 -2.57
CA VAL A 84 17.45 0.97 -2.89
C VAL A 84 17.41 1.18 -4.40
N ALA A 85 18.34 0.58 -5.15
CA ALA A 85 18.43 0.71 -6.60
C ALA A 85 17.19 0.15 -7.29
N GLY A 86 16.74 -1.06 -6.91
CA GLY A 86 15.51 -1.66 -7.40
C GLY A 86 14.28 -0.81 -7.05
N ALA A 87 14.14 -0.36 -5.80
CA ALA A 87 13.03 0.50 -5.41
C ALA A 87 12.94 1.80 -6.23
N LEU A 88 14.09 2.44 -6.52
CA LEU A 88 14.12 3.63 -7.37
C LEU A 88 13.77 3.33 -8.83
N TYR A 89 14.12 2.13 -9.30
CA TYR A 89 13.83 1.66 -10.65
C TYR A 89 12.32 1.40 -10.80
N ASP A 90 11.72 0.57 -9.95
CA ASP A 90 10.28 0.25 -9.94
C ASP A 90 9.39 1.49 -9.79
N LEU A 91 9.85 2.54 -9.10
CA LEU A 91 9.09 3.80 -9.01
C LEU A 91 8.84 4.44 -10.39
N LEU A 92 9.65 4.15 -11.41
CA LEU A 92 9.67 4.82 -12.71
C LEU A 92 9.37 3.93 -13.90
N ASP A 93 9.68 2.65 -13.74
CA ASP A 93 9.62 1.64 -14.78
C ASP A 93 8.15 1.44 -15.27
N THR A 94 7.97 0.67 -16.34
CA THR A 94 6.63 0.39 -16.91
C THR A 94 6.24 -1.08 -16.81
N THR A 95 7.11 -1.88 -16.21
CA THR A 95 7.08 -3.33 -16.14
C THR A 95 6.49 -3.76 -14.80
N ASN A 96 5.18 -3.67 -14.71
CA ASN A 96 4.46 -4.13 -13.53
C ASN A 96 4.73 -5.62 -13.23
N ASP A 97 5.37 -5.90 -12.09
CA ASP A 97 5.80 -7.23 -11.67
C ASP A 97 5.35 -7.61 -10.25
N GLY A 98 4.15 -7.19 -9.85
CA GLY A 98 3.50 -7.67 -8.63
C GLY A 98 3.07 -6.52 -7.72
N TYR A 99 3.98 -6.03 -6.88
CA TYR A 99 3.71 -4.86 -6.06
C TYR A 99 3.94 -3.55 -6.83
N ASP A 100 4.84 -3.54 -7.82
CA ASP A 100 4.95 -2.40 -8.71
C ASP A 100 3.75 -2.34 -9.66
N ASN A 101 2.89 -1.34 -9.47
CA ASN A 101 1.74 -1.09 -10.32
C ASN A 101 1.71 0.37 -10.82
N ILE A 102 2.85 1.05 -10.78
CA ILE A 102 2.97 2.47 -11.05
C ILE A 102 3.97 2.73 -12.17
N SER A 103 3.97 3.96 -12.66
CA SER A 103 5.01 4.45 -13.56
C SER A 103 5.07 5.95 -13.37
N ASN A 104 5.90 6.39 -12.42
CA ASN A 104 6.02 7.81 -12.13
C ASN A 104 6.92 8.48 -13.16
N PRO A 105 6.66 9.75 -13.48
CA PRO A 105 7.55 10.49 -14.35
C PRO A 105 8.86 10.81 -13.63
N PHE A 106 9.99 10.60 -14.32
CA PHE A 106 11.35 10.83 -13.78
C PHE A 106 11.57 12.18 -13.07
N TYR A 107 10.86 13.24 -13.48
CA TYR A 107 11.02 14.55 -12.85
C TYR A 107 10.66 14.55 -11.36
N GLN A 108 9.83 13.62 -10.87
CA GLN A 108 9.49 13.50 -9.45
C GLN A 108 10.70 13.06 -8.63
N ASN A 109 11.40 12.00 -9.07
CA ASN A 109 12.67 11.57 -8.47
C ASN A 109 13.68 12.72 -8.51
N TRP A 110 13.89 13.32 -9.68
CA TRP A 110 14.85 14.42 -9.86
C TRP A 110 14.58 15.62 -8.96
N ASN A 111 13.31 16.01 -8.79
CA ASN A 111 12.93 17.13 -7.94
C ASN A 111 13.35 16.90 -6.49
N ILE A 112 13.12 15.70 -5.95
CA ILE A 112 13.51 15.37 -4.57
C ILE A 112 15.03 15.32 -4.43
N LEU A 113 15.73 14.72 -5.40
CA LEU A 113 17.18 14.60 -5.39
C LEU A 113 17.90 15.93 -5.44
N SER A 114 17.30 16.94 -6.07
CA SER A 114 17.83 18.31 -6.04
C SER A 114 17.88 18.91 -4.63
N GLY A 115 17.05 18.38 -3.71
CA GLY A 115 17.09 18.66 -2.28
C GLY A 115 18.15 17.88 -1.49
N GLN A 116 18.93 17.02 -2.16
CA GLN A 116 20.04 16.24 -1.60
C GLN A 116 19.67 15.38 -0.38
N PRO A 117 18.68 14.48 -0.48
CA PRO A 117 18.47 13.48 0.57
C PRO A 117 19.72 12.61 0.72
N HIS A 118 19.99 12.19 1.95
CA HIS A 118 21.12 11.34 2.33
C HIS A 118 20.70 9.88 2.51
N THR A 119 19.41 9.58 2.59
CA THR A 119 18.87 8.22 2.72
C THR A 119 17.60 8.05 1.88
N LEU A 120 17.18 6.81 1.64
CA LEU A 120 15.90 6.53 0.98
C LEU A 120 14.71 6.97 1.86
N ASP A 121 14.84 6.93 3.19
CA ASP A 121 13.80 7.44 4.11
C ASP A 121 13.60 8.95 3.92
N GLU A 122 14.67 9.73 3.86
CA GLU A 122 14.60 11.17 3.59
C GLU A 122 13.97 11.46 2.21
N PHE A 123 14.33 10.66 1.19
CA PHE A 123 13.68 10.71 -0.11
C PHE A 123 12.17 10.43 -0.01
N TRP A 124 11.77 9.40 0.72
CA TRP A 124 10.36 9.03 0.91
C TRP A 124 9.57 10.08 1.70
N VAL A 125 10.17 10.69 2.72
CA VAL A 125 9.57 11.80 3.46
C VAL A 125 9.33 12.99 2.54
N ALA A 126 10.30 13.34 1.69
CA ALA A 126 10.16 14.41 0.71
C ALA A 126 9.08 14.09 -0.34
N TRP A 127 9.02 12.84 -0.82
CA TRP A 127 7.98 12.32 -1.72
C TRP A 127 6.58 12.58 -1.17
N LYS A 128 6.35 12.18 0.09
CA LYS A 128 5.08 12.39 0.79
C LYS A 128 4.75 13.88 0.96
N ASN A 129 5.75 14.71 1.32
CA ASN A 129 5.56 16.15 1.53
C ASN A 129 5.23 16.91 0.25
N LEU A 130 5.70 16.44 -0.91
CA LEU A 130 5.37 17.00 -2.22
C LEU A 130 3.99 16.58 -2.73
N GLY A 131 3.30 15.67 -2.03
CA GLY A 131 1.97 15.20 -2.38
C GLY A 131 1.94 14.30 -3.62
N TYR A 132 3.06 13.63 -3.92
CA TYR A 132 3.11 12.60 -4.95
C TYR A 132 2.27 11.38 -4.58
N GLU A 133 1.96 10.53 -5.55
CA GLU A 133 1.19 9.30 -5.35
C GLU A 133 1.92 8.42 -4.33
N LYS A 134 1.23 7.90 -3.31
CA LYS A 134 1.88 7.20 -2.20
C LYS A 134 1.58 5.70 -2.17
N HIS A 135 0.37 5.30 -2.52
CA HIS A 135 -0.12 3.94 -2.31
C HIS A 135 0.60 2.95 -3.23
N GLY A 136 0.67 3.26 -4.53
CA GLY A 136 1.44 2.42 -5.45
C GLY A 136 2.95 2.58 -5.24
N SER A 137 3.40 3.78 -4.90
CA SER A 137 4.83 4.05 -4.64
C SER A 137 5.37 3.28 -3.43
N VAL A 138 4.63 3.20 -2.32
CA VAL A 138 5.05 2.39 -1.16
C VAL A 138 4.99 0.89 -1.48
N GLN A 139 4.07 0.44 -2.33
CA GLN A 139 4.03 -0.94 -2.80
C GLN A 139 5.27 -1.30 -3.62
N ALA A 140 5.69 -0.47 -4.56
CA ALA A 140 6.94 -0.68 -5.32
C ALA A 140 8.18 -0.76 -4.39
N ILE A 141 8.30 0.17 -3.43
CA ILE A 141 9.38 0.16 -2.42
C ILE A 141 9.32 -1.13 -1.57
N TYR A 142 8.12 -1.56 -1.19
CA TYR A 142 7.91 -2.79 -0.43
C TYR A 142 8.23 -4.06 -1.22
N GLY A 143 7.92 -4.08 -2.51
CA GLY A 143 8.27 -5.15 -3.45
C GLY A 143 9.77 -5.43 -3.42
N ASN A 144 10.56 -4.36 -3.33
CA ASN A 144 12.02 -4.38 -3.16
C ASN A 144 12.49 -4.66 -1.73
N GLY A 145 11.64 -5.12 -0.81
CA GLY A 145 12.07 -5.54 0.52
C GLY A 145 12.34 -4.40 1.51
N ILE A 146 11.86 -3.18 1.23
CA ILE A 146 11.96 -2.02 2.12
C ILE A 146 10.55 -1.68 2.64
N ASP A 147 10.34 -1.76 3.96
CA ASP A 147 9.01 -1.55 4.56
C ASP A 147 8.87 -0.14 5.15
N TYR A 148 8.30 0.78 4.36
CA TYR A 148 7.89 2.13 4.78
C TYR A 148 6.37 2.30 4.91
N ASP A 149 5.64 1.19 4.85
CA ASP A 149 4.20 1.15 4.91
C ASP A 149 3.71 1.25 6.35
N SER A 150 2.54 1.82 6.58
CA SER A 150 1.87 1.80 7.89
C SER A 150 0.57 1.00 7.79
N PRO A 151 0.19 0.20 8.81
CA PRO A 151 -1.03 -0.57 8.72
C PRO A 151 -2.25 0.37 8.73
N PRO A 152 -3.31 0.06 7.96
CA PRO A 152 -4.49 0.89 7.92
C PRO A 152 -5.21 0.81 9.26
N THR A 153 -6.02 1.82 9.55
CA THR A 153 -6.81 1.90 10.78
C THR A 153 -8.26 2.22 10.45
N ILE A 154 -9.18 1.67 11.23
CA ILE A 154 -10.59 2.04 11.18
C ILE A 154 -10.96 2.79 12.46
N ASN A 155 -11.61 3.94 12.34
CA ASN A 155 -12.20 4.68 13.46
C ASN A 155 -13.43 3.97 14.04
N PRO A 156 -13.85 4.26 15.28
CA PRO A 156 -15.04 3.66 15.86
C PRO A 156 -16.27 3.79 14.94
N LEU A 157 -16.89 2.65 14.63
CA LEU A 157 -18.05 2.57 13.75
C LEU A 157 -19.36 2.79 14.53
N PRO A 158 -20.36 3.47 13.94
CA PRO A 158 -21.61 3.77 14.62
C PRO A 158 -22.47 2.51 14.82
N THR A 159 -23.26 2.52 15.89
CA THR A 159 -24.32 1.51 16.07
C THR A 159 -25.44 1.73 15.06
N VAL A 160 -25.92 0.65 14.46
CA VAL A 160 -26.99 0.67 13.44
C VAL A 160 -28.28 0.13 14.05
N THR A 161 -29.40 0.78 13.76
CA THR A 161 -30.74 0.28 14.11
C THR A 161 -31.59 0.17 12.85
N VAL A 162 -32.23 -0.98 12.66
CA VAL A 162 -33.09 -1.26 11.50
C VAL A 162 -34.40 -1.91 11.98
N LEU A 163 -35.50 -1.63 11.29
CA LEU A 163 -36.80 -2.20 11.63
C LEU A 163 -36.91 -3.64 11.12
N LYS A 164 -37.58 -4.51 11.87
CA LYS A 164 -37.93 -5.86 11.43
C LYS A 164 -38.62 -5.82 10.07
N ASN A 165 -38.26 -6.75 9.19
CA ASN A 165 -38.79 -6.89 7.84
C ASN A 165 -38.46 -5.69 6.91
N THR A 166 -37.44 -4.90 7.25
CA THR A 166 -36.90 -3.84 6.38
C THR A 166 -35.42 -4.07 6.12
N ARG A 167 -34.88 -3.38 5.12
CA ARG A 167 -33.44 -3.33 4.85
C ARG A 167 -32.94 -1.92 5.07
N LEU A 168 -31.70 -1.80 5.53
CA LEU A 168 -30.99 -0.52 5.56
C LEU A 168 -29.76 -0.65 4.67
N ASN A 169 -29.89 -0.07 3.47
CA ASN A 169 -28.80 0.00 2.51
C ASN A 169 -27.87 1.16 2.90
N GLN A 170 -26.57 0.99 2.64
CA GLN A 170 -25.57 2.04 2.87
C GLN A 170 -25.62 2.61 4.29
N ALA A 171 -25.79 1.73 5.28
CA ALA A 171 -25.91 2.08 6.69
C ALA A 171 -24.64 2.73 7.24
N ILE A 172 -23.47 2.31 6.74
CA ILE A 172 -22.16 2.84 7.12
C ILE A 172 -21.34 3.04 5.84
N ASP A 173 -20.73 4.22 5.69
CA ASP A 173 -19.73 4.52 4.66
C ASP A 173 -18.33 4.31 5.23
N LEU A 174 -17.70 3.17 4.94
CA LEU A 174 -16.40 2.79 5.49
C LEU A 174 -15.28 3.76 5.10
N TRP A 175 -15.39 4.44 3.95
CA TRP A 175 -14.40 5.42 3.54
C TRP A 175 -14.37 6.67 4.43
N THR A 176 -15.42 6.90 5.21
CA THR A 176 -15.43 7.98 6.22
C THR A 176 -14.67 7.57 7.49
N TYR A 177 -14.44 6.28 7.71
CA TYR A 177 -13.86 5.76 8.96
C TYR A 177 -12.48 5.12 8.77
N GLY A 178 -12.15 4.63 7.58
CA GLY A 178 -10.83 4.11 7.26
C GLY A 178 -9.82 5.22 7.01
N SER A 179 -8.61 5.04 7.54
CA SER A 179 -7.48 5.93 7.31
C SER A 179 -6.18 5.16 7.27
N ASP A 180 -5.28 5.61 6.41
CA ASP A 180 -3.93 5.10 6.27
C ASP A 180 -2.98 6.26 5.89
N ALA A 181 -1.71 6.19 6.27
CA ALA A 181 -0.78 7.29 6.02
C ALA A 181 -0.37 7.36 4.54
N GLU A 182 -0.32 6.22 3.86
CA GLU A 182 0.09 6.10 2.46
C GLU A 182 -1.12 6.00 1.52
N SER A 183 -2.21 5.39 1.97
CA SER A 183 -3.36 5.07 1.13
C SER A 183 -4.56 5.96 1.40
N GLN A 184 -5.24 6.37 0.33
CA GLN A 184 -6.56 6.99 0.46
C GLN A 184 -7.60 5.95 0.86
N ALA A 185 -8.67 6.38 1.53
CA ALA A 185 -9.70 5.47 2.03
C ALA A 185 -10.38 4.61 0.94
N TRP A 186 -10.38 5.08 -0.32
CA TRP A 186 -10.90 4.36 -1.49
C TRP A 186 -9.91 3.35 -2.09
N GLN A 187 -8.62 3.48 -1.77
CA GLN A 187 -7.57 2.52 -2.15
C GLN A 187 -7.50 1.35 -1.15
N LEU A 188 -8.10 1.51 0.04
CA LEU A 188 -8.18 0.46 1.05
C LEU A 188 -9.23 -0.60 0.69
N TYR A 189 -8.91 -1.85 0.99
CA TYR A 189 -9.80 -2.99 0.89
C TYR A 189 -10.44 -3.27 2.26
N TYR A 190 -11.77 -3.33 2.32
CA TYR A 190 -12.51 -3.61 3.55
C TYR A 190 -13.25 -4.95 3.45
N TRP A 191 -13.27 -5.70 4.55
CA TRP A 191 -14.04 -6.95 4.63
C TRP A 191 -14.67 -7.15 6.00
N ILE A 192 -15.72 -7.97 6.04
CA ILE A 192 -16.34 -8.42 7.27
C ILE A 192 -15.55 -9.63 7.77
N SER A 193 -14.93 -9.50 8.94
CA SER A 193 -14.13 -10.57 9.53
C SER A 193 -14.98 -11.50 10.41
N ASN A 194 -16.04 -10.97 11.03
CA ASN A 194 -16.94 -11.75 11.86
C ASN A 194 -18.33 -11.12 11.96
N VAL A 195 -19.37 -11.96 12.08
CA VAL A 195 -20.73 -11.54 12.44
C VAL A 195 -21.25 -12.49 13.51
N SER A 196 -21.57 -11.96 14.70
CA SER A 196 -21.98 -12.80 15.83
C SER A 196 -23.33 -13.51 15.62
N ASN A 197 -24.16 -13.02 14.70
CA ASN A 197 -25.42 -13.65 14.30
C ASN A 197 -25.76 -13.28 12.85
N THR A 198 -25.77 -14.28 11.97
CA THR A 198 -26.00 -14.11 10.53
C THR A 198 -27.40 -13.59 10.19
N ASN A 199 -28.36 -13.66 11.11
CA ASN A 199 -29.70 -13.11 10.91
C ASN A 199 -29.75 -11.58 10.75
N CYS A 200 -28.66 -10.87 11.06
CA CYS A 200 -28.51 -9.45 10.73
C CYS A 200 -28.33 -9.17 9.23
N GLY A 201 -27.97 -10.18 8.43
CA GLY A 201 -27.81 -10.08 6.97
C GLY A 201 -26.89 -8.95 6.53
N ILE A 202 -25.66 -8.93 7.05
CA ILE A 202 -24.67 -7.91 6.74
C ILE A 202 -24.01 -8.19 5.39
N ASN A 203 -23.82 -7.15 4.58
CA ASN A 203 -23.01 -7.20 3.37
C ASN A 203 -22.20 -5.90 3.22
N ILE A 204 -21.07 -5.99 2.54
CA ILE A 204 -20.32 -4.84 2.03
C ILE A 204 -20.63 -4.72 0.53
N SER A 205 -20.85 -3.49 0.05
CA SER A 205 -21.12 -3.20 -1.35
C SER A 205 -19.94 -3.60 -2.23
N THR A 206 -20.21 -4.30 -3.32
CA THR A 206 -19.24 -4.61 -4.38
C THR A 206 -19.50 -3.76 -5.62
N PRO A 207 -18.46 -3.40 -6.41
CA PRO A 207 -17.04 -3.72 -6.21
C PRO A 207 -16.30 -2.75 -5.28
N ASP A 208 -16.87 -1.60 -4.94
CA ASP A 208 -16.15 -0.48 -4.30
C ASP A 208 -15.78 -0.68 -2.81
N ASN A 209 -16.24 -1.76 -2.18
CA ASN A 209 -16.04 -2.11 -0.76
C ASN A 209 -16.32 -0.98 0.24
N ARG A 210 -17.19 -0.04 -0.15
CA ARG A 210 -17.41 1.22 0.57
C ARG A 210 -18.49 1.12 1.63
N TYR A 211 -19.64 0.56 1.30
CA TYR A 211 -20.82 0.67 2.14
C TYR A 211 -21.17 -0.64 2.82
N VAL A 212 -21.41 -0.59 4.14
CA VAL A 212 -22.04 -1.70 4.86
C VAL A 212 -23.56 -1.55 4.78
N SER A 213 -24.25 -2.63 4.43
CA SER A 213 -25.72 -2.72 4.47
C SER A 213 -26.17 -3.86 5.37
N THR A 214 -27.37 -3.73 5.94
CA THR A 214 -28.02 -4.77 6.74
C THR A 214 -29.38 -5.14 6.15
N ILE A 215 -29.58 -6.43 5.94
CA ILE A 215 -30.81 -7.03 5.41
C ILE A 215 -31.21 -8.17 6.36
N PRO A 216 -31.81 -7.86 7.52
CA PRO A 216 -32.18 -8.87 8.49
C PRO A 216 -33.07 -9.98 7.91
N THR A 217 -32.91 -11.20 8.40
CA THR A 217 -33.78 -12.33 8.06
C THR A 217 -35.24 -11.98 8.34
N TRP A 218 -36.13 -12.46 7.46
CA TRP A 218 -37.55 -12.24 7.63
C TRP A 218 -38.05 -12.67 9.02
N ASN A 219 -38.86 -11.82 9.63
CA ASN A 219 -39.45 -11.97 10.95
C ASN A 219 -38.45 -12.14 12.11
N TRP A 220 -37.22 -11.67 11.95
CA TRP A 220 -36.21 -11.69 13.01
C TRP A 220 -36.12 -10.37 13.78
N THR A 221 -35.89 -10.45 15.09
CA THR A 221 -35.50 -9.33 15.95
C THR A 221 -34.34 -9.78 16.82
N GLY A 222 -33.54 -8.82 17.27
CA GLY A 222 -32.39 -9.11 18.12
C GLY A 222 -31.23 -8.17 17.84
N GLN A 223 -30.04 -8.65 18.15
CA GLN A 223 -28.81 -7.90 17.94
C GLN A 223 -27.69 -8.80 17.42
N CYS A 224 -26.75 -8.19 16.73
CA CYS A 224 -25.46 -8.80 16.43
C CYS A 224 -24.33 -7.79 16.58
N ILE A 225 -23.13 -8.32 16.74
CA ILE A 225 -21.87 -7.61 16.67
C ILE A 225 -21.24 -7.96 15.32
N VAL A 226 -20.83 -6.94 14.58
CA VAL A 226 -20.19 -7.06 13.27
C VAL A 226 -18.78 -6.52 13.40
N ALA A 227 -17.78 -7.32 13.04
CA ALA A 227 -16.39 -6.90 12.97
C ALA A 227 -15.98 -6.66 11.52
N VAL A 228 -15.37 -5.49 11.26
CA VAL A 228 -14.85 -5.07 9.97
C VAL A 228 -13.35 -4.85 10.10
N GLN A 229 -12.60 -5.22 9.08
CA GLN A 229 -11.15 -5.00 8.97
C GLN A 229 -10.84 -4.27 7.66
N ALA A 230 -9.64 -3.67 7.59
CA ALA A 230 -9.10 -3.00 6.42
C ALA A 230 -7.70 -3.51 6.08
N GLY A 231 -7.31 -3.35 4.81
CA GLY A 231 -6.00 -3.66 4.26
C GLY A 231 -5.64 -2.72 3.13
N ASP A 232 -4.35 -2.45 2.92
CA ASP A 232 -3.80 -1.56 1.89
C ASP A 232 -3.09 -2.34 0.75
N GLY A 233 -3.20 -3.68 0.75
CA GLY A 233 -2.50 -4.56 -0.19
C GLY A 233 -1.15 -5.07 0.32
N ILE A 234 -0.56 -4.41 1.33
CA ILE A 234 0.67 -4.81 2.01
C ILE A 234 0.32 -5.40 3.39
N LYS A 235 -0.35 -4.63 4.24
CA LYS A 235 -0.72 -4.98 5.62
C LYS A 235 -2.23 -5.21 5.72
N ASN A 236 -2.58 -6.43 6.12
CA ASN A 236 -3.98 -6.87 6.31
C ASN A 236 -4.30 -7.18 7.79
N ASN A 237 -3.46 -6.70 8.70
CA ASN A 237 -3.49 -7.03 10.13
C ASN A 237 -4.12 -5.94 11.01
N ASP A 238 -4.93 -5.04 10.45
CA ASP A 238 -5.74 -4.11 11.25
C ASP A 238 -6.54 -4.92 12.30
N PRO A 239 -6.51 -4.52 13.59
CA PRO A 239 -7.23 -5.21 14.66
C PRO A 239 -8.74 -5.25 14.44
N GLY A 240 -9.25 -4.47 13.49
CA GLY A 240 -10.65 -4.39 13.14
C GLY A 240 -11.44 -3.51 14.10
N ARG A 241 -12.63 -3.12 13.64
CA ARG A 241 -13.62 -2.42 14.46
C ARG A 241 -14.93 -3.16 14.47
N SER A 242 -15.48 -3.26 15.68
CA SER A 242 -16.78 -3.86 15.90
C SER A 242 -17.86 -2.79 16.08
N PHE A 243 -19.04 -3.04 15.53
CA PHE A 243 -20.24 -2.24 15.80
C PHE A 243 -21.45 -3.13 16.04
N TYR A 244 -22.47 -2.56 16.69
CA TYR A 244 -23.73 -3.23 16.97
C TYR A 244 -24.75 -2.97 15.87
N VAL A 245 -25.54 -3.99 15.56
CA VAL A 245 -26.77 -3.85 14.77
C VAL A 245 -27.95 -4.31 15.61
N HIS A 246 -28.93 -3.43 15.79
CA HIS A 246 -30.18 -3.73 16.47
C HIS A 246 -31.32 -3.86 15.46
N VAL A 247 -32.01 -5.00 15.49
CA VAL A 247 -33.22 -5.24 14.69
C VAL A 247 -34.42 -5.21 15.60
N VAL A 248 -35.22 -4.17 15.46
CA VAL A 248 -36.30 -3.83 16.41
C VAL A 248 -37.67 -3.95 15.77
N GLU A 249 -38.70 -4.19 16.59
CA GLU A 249 -40.09 -4.19 16.13
C GLU A 249 -40.51 -2.79 15.65
N PRO A 250 -41.33 -2.68 14.58
CA PRO A 250 -41.95 -1.42 14.21
C PRO A 250 -42.93 -0.98 15.31
N ALA A 251 -42.61 0.11 16.02
CA ALA A 251 -43.42 0.61 17.12
C ALA A 251 -44.83 1.07 16.68
N ALA A 252 -44.98 1.55 15.44
CA ALA A 252 -46.27 1.88 14.84
C ALA A 252 -46.19 1.88 13.31
N ARG A 253 -47.31 1.57 12.64
CA ARG A 253 -47.52 1.81 11.20
C ARG A 253 -48.59 2.88 11.06
N ILE A 254 -48.23 4.07 10.58
CA ILE A 254 -49.20 5.12 10.26
C ILE A 254 -49.65 4.91 8.83
N PHE A 255 -50.90 4.49 8.63
CA PHE A 255 -51.52 4.44 7.31
C PHE A 255 -52.15 5.81 7.03
N LEU A 256 -51.63 6.53 6.05
CA LEU A 256 -52.30 7.71 5.51
C LEU A 256 -53.53 7.25 4.70
N PRO A 257 -54.76 7.67 5.05
CA PRO A 257 -55.91 7.37 4.22
C PRO A 257 -55.76 8.07 2.87
N LEU A 258 -55.78 7.28 1.79
CA LEU A 258 -55.84 7.79 0.43
C LEU A 258 -57.25 8.33 0.18
N ILE A 259 -57.42 9.65 0.12
CA ILE A 259 -58.67 10.27 -0.35
C ILE A 259 -58.60 10.32 -1.87
N MET A 260 -59.27 9.38 -2.53
CA MET A 260 -59.54 9.46 -3.97
C MET A 260 -60.78 10.33 -4.19
N LYS A 261 -60.67 11.33 -5.07
CA LYS A 261 -61.79 12.19 -5.52
C LYS A 261 -62.50 11.56 -6.71
#